data_AF-H1SBS0-F1
#
_entry.id   AF-H1SBS0-F1
#
_cell.length_a   1.000
_cell.length_b   1.000
_cell.length_c   1.000
_cell.angle_alpha   90.00
_cell.angle_beta   90.00
_cell.angle_gamma   90.00
#
_symmetry.space_group_name_H-M   'P 1'
#
loop_
_entity.id
_entity.type
_entity.pdbx_description
1 polymer ?
#
loop_
_entity_poly.entity_id
_entity_poly.type
_entity_poly.pdbx_seq_one_letter_code
_entity_poly.pdbx_strand_id
1 'polypeptide(L)'
;MEFEAIGPGPFGAMLLADMGADVLRIDRPVAPTDLGPKSATGKRVDVTGRGRRSVTLDLKQPEAREAALALIERADVVIEGFRPGTMERLGLGPEVALARNPRLVYGRMTGWGQTGPMADRAGHDLNYIALSGVLSGIGRAGEAPVPPLNLVGDYGGGGMLLALGVVAALLNVQRGGAGQVVDAAMIEGAAQLGAVVWGLLASGNWREERASNLLDGGTPWYDSYRTSDGHYMAVGAVESRFYAELLEKLGLAGKDLPKQHDRSGWPVLRQHFEAAFLTRTRGEWCAVFEGSDACVAPVLGFAEAPHHPQHRARGSFVEVAGVVQPGPAPRFLGTPSVVAGPAPARGEHGGAALRDWGFDAHAVARLRALAQARAPPDHRVNAMSQLQSSAAATLPHQNPQARGVPDGFEPVIGAKGFMRFCGEFYLHAERPVMGVRIAHEHLNAIGIAHGGFMAMLADSAFGVVMVRRFGTLQPRTLHLSVDYLGPVHAGDWVEAHVDMLKQGRRVANVNCRIMVGDRTALHAAGVFYLGNSDGRPDRIASVSPLEGRAPS
;
A
#
# COMPACT_ATOMS: atom_id res chain seq x y z
N MET A 1 1.04 16.31 16.87
CA MET A 1 1.30 16.81 15.51
C MET A 1 1.96 15.72 14.70
N GLU A 2 1.56 15.52 13.45
CA GLU A 2 2.07 14.48 12.56
C GLU A 2 2.52 15.14 11.24
N PHE A 3 3.71 14.83 10.73
CA PHE A 3 4.09 15.21 9.37
C PHE A 3 3.66 14.13 8.38
N GLU A 4 3.12 14.54 7.23
CA GLU A 4 2.65 13.63 6.19
C GLU A 4 3.73 12.62 5.78
N ALA A 5 3.44 11.34 6.02
CA ALA A 5 4.26 10.18 5.69
C ALA A 5 3.36 9.04 5.19
N ILE A 6 3.93 7.86 4.98
CA ILE A 6 3.20 6.63 4.63
C ILE A 6 3.59 5.47 5.54
N GLY A 7 2.77 4.42 5.53
CA GLY A 7 3.06 3.15 6.20
C GLY A 7 3.06 3.27 7.74
N PRO A 8 4.19 3.01 8.41
CA PRO A 8 4.26 2.87 9.87
C PRO A 8 3.90 4.13 10.66
N GLY A 9 4.32 5.32 10.21
CA GLY A 9 4.08 6.58 10.92
C GLY A 9 2.57 6.91 11.03
N PRO A 10 1.85 6.98 9.89
CA PRO A 10 0.40 7.13 9.87
C PRO A 10 -0.35 6.01 10.59
N PHE A 11 0.14 4.78 10.56
CA PHE A 11 -0.46 3.71 11.35
C PHE A 11 -0.33 3.96 12.86
N GLY A 12 0.86 4.31 13.35
CA GLY A 12 1.06 4.64 14.76
C GLY A 12 0.23 5.83 15.23
N ALA A 13 0.19 6.91 14.44
CA ALA A 13 -0.65 8.07 14.72
C ALA A 13 -2.16 7.75 14.66
N MET A 14 -2.58 6.71 13.90
CA MET A 14 -3.97 6.26 13.87
C MET A 14 -4.40 5.64 15.17
N LEU A 15 -3.55 4.79 15.72
CA LEU A 15 -3.81 4.19 17.03
C LEU A 15 -3.97 5.27 18.09
N LEU A 16 -3.10 6.29 18.09
CA LEU A 16 -3.19 7.41 19.02
C LEU A 16 -4.48 8.23 18.82
N ALA A 17 -4.84 8.53 17.56
CA ALA A 17 -6.07 9.28 17.24
C ALA A 17 -7.32 8.52 17.69
N ASP A 18 -7.39 7.21 17.41
CA ASP A 18 -8.50 6.36 17.84
C ASP A 18 -8.61 6.30 19.37
N MET A 19 -7.49 6.39 20.10
CA MET A 19 -7.42 6.46 21.56
C MET A 19 -7.68 7.86 22.14
N GLY A 20 -8.09 8.82 21.31
CA GLY A 20 -8.52 10.15 21.73
C GLY A 20 -7.48 11.25 21.60
N ALA A 21 -6.30 10.98 21.03
CA ALA A 21 -5.36 12.04 20.71
C ALA A 21 -5.91 12.94 19.60
N ASP A 22 -5.75 14.25 19.77
CA ASP A 22 -6.05 15.21 18.72
C ASP A 22 -4.85 15.32 17.75
N VAL A 23 -4.97 14.67 16.60
CA VAL A 23 -3.90 14.59 15.61
C VAL A 23 -4.09 15.61 14.49
N LEU A 24 -3.25 16.64 14.52
CA LEU A 24 -3.09 17.59 13.42
C LEU A 24 -1.97 17.11 12.47
N ARG A 25 -2.35 16.76 11.23
CA ARG A 25 -1.42 16.40 10.16
C ARG A 25 -0.96 17.63 9.38
N ILE A 26 0.35 17.76 9.22
CA ILE A 26 1.01 18.78 8.40
C ILE A 26 1.30 18.21 7.02
N ASP A 27 0.61 18.77 6.06
CA ASP A 27 0.45 18.25 4.71
C ASP A 27 1.29 19.10 3.73
N ARG A 28 2.24 18.52 2.98
CA ARG A 28 3.00 19.19 1.88
C ARG A 28 2.16 19.67 0.68
N PRO A 29 2.10 20.93 0.25
CA PRO A 29 1.12 21.48 -0.73
C PRO A 29 0.65 20.57 -1.87
N VAL A 30 1.59 19.84 -2.50
CA VAL A 30 1.31 18.83 -3.51
C VAL A 30 1.51 17.44 -2.92
N ALA A 31 0.47 16.61 -3.00
CA ALA A 31 0.55 15.20 -2.62
C ALA A 31 1.54 14.46 -3.55
N PRO A 32 2.37 13.55 -3.01
CA PRO A 32 3.22 12.69 -3.84
C PRO A 32 2.37 11.84 -4.79
N THR A 33 2.81 11.71 -6.04
CA THR A 33 2.07 10.97 -7.08
C THR A 33 2.21 9.45 -6.96
N ASP A 34 3.21 8.99 -6.22
CA ASP A 34 3.67 7.60 -6.12
C ASP A 34 3.46 6.99 -4.72
N LEU A 35 2.99 7.77 -3.74
CA LEU A 35 2.84 7.31 -2.35
C LEU A 35 1.37 7.18 -1.93
N GLY A 36 1.09 6.19 -1.10
CA GLY A 36 -0.20 6.01 -0.43
C GLY A 36 -1.31 5.38 -1.29
N PRO A 37 -2.43 4.99 -0.65
CA PRO A 37 -3.56 4.38 -1.35
C PRO A 37 -4.26 5.37 -2.27
N LYS A 38 -4.47 5.00 -3.54
CA LYS A 38 -5.17 5.81 -4.53
C LYS A 38 -6.63 5.41 -4.62
N SER A 39 -7.54 6.38 -4.50
CA SER A 39 -8.98 6.14 -4.66
C SER A 39 -9.39 6.16 -6.13
N ALA A 40 -9.83 5.03 -6.66
CA ALA A 40 -10.47 4.95 -7.98
C ALA A 40 -11.97 5.34 -7.93
N THR A 41 -12.55 5.48 -6.73
CA THR A 41 -14.00 5.62 -6.51
C THR A 41 -14.40 6.96 -5.89
N GLY A 42 -13.43 7.85 -5.62
CA GLY A 42 -13.66 9.11 -4.92
C GLY A 42 -13.91 8.98 -3.42
N LYS A 43 -14.01 7.75 -2.88
CA LYS A 43 -14.10 7.48 -1.45
C LYS A 43 -12.79 7.82 -0.73
N ARG A 44 -12.88 8.16 0.55
CA ARG A 44 -11.72 8.34 1.46
C ARG A 44 -11.21 6.97 1.89
N VAL A 45 -10.38 6.36 1.04
CA VAL A 45 -9.87 4.98 1.22
C VAL A 45 -8.60 4.89 2.06
N ASP A 46 -8.00 6.03 2.43
CA ASP A 46 -6.90 6.05 3.39
C ASP A 46 -7.44 5.81 4.80
N VAL A 47 -7.49 4.54 5.19
CA VAL A 47 -7.93 4.12 6.53
C VAL A 47 -6.97 4.64 7.61
N THR A 48 -5.66 4.62 7.31
CA THR A 48 -4.63 5.02 8.28
C THR A 48 -4.64 6.50 8.61
N GLY A 49 -5.18 7.35 7.73
CA GLY A 49 -5.35 8.78 7.99
C GLY A 49 -6.59 9.15 8.81
N ARG A 50 -7.43 8.19 9.25
CA ARG A 50 -8.70 8.48 9.93
C ARG A 50 -8.55 9.25 11.25
N GLY A 51 -9.54 10.05 11.61
CA GLY A 51 -9.54 10.82 12.85
C GLY A 51 -8.58 12.01 12.90
N ARG A 52 -7.92 12.36 11.78
CA ARG A 52 -7.03 13.52 11.69
C ARG A 52 -7.77 14.79 11.31
N ARG A 53 -7.14 15.91 11.64
CA ARG A 53 -7.36 17.22 11.02
C ARG A 53 -6.12 17.58 10.21
N SER A 54 -6.25 18.36 9.14
CA SER A 54 -5.14 18.64 8.23
C SER A 54 -4.89 20.14 8.08
N VAL A 55 -3.62 20.54 8.10
CA VAL A 55 -3.15 21.86 7.68
C VAL A 55 -2.07 21.67 6.61
N THR A 56 -2.21 22.39 5.51
CA THR A 56 -1.20 22.38 4.44
C THR A 56 -0.12 23.42 4.73
N LEU A 57 1.16 23.04 4.74
CA LEU A 57 2.30 23.97 4.90
C LEU A 57 3.44 23.61 3.93
N ASP A 58 3.96 24.61 3.21
CA ASP A 58 5.18 24.48 2.43
C ASP A 58 6.40 24.72 3.31
N LEU A 59 6.91 23.67 3.96
CA LEU A 59 8.01 23.75 4.94
C LEU A 59 9.34 24.24 4.35
N LYS A 60 9.43 24.47 3.03
CA LYS A 60 10.58 25.14 2.41
C LYS A 60 10.59 26.65 2.63
N GLN A 61 9.44 27.24 2.98
CA GLN A 61 9.31 28.66 3.26
C GLN A 61 9.64 28.94 4.72
N PRO A 62 10.52 29.92 5.03
CA PRO A 62 10.88 30.26 6.41
C PRO A 62 9.67 30.54 7.31
N GLU A 63 8.65 31.21 6.80
CA GLU A 63 7.43 31.57 7.52
C GLU A 63 6.58 30.33 7.85
N ALA A 64 6.52 29.36 6.93
CA ALA A 64 5.83 28.09 7.15
C ALA A 64 6.61 27.17 8.11
N ARG A 65 7.94 27.26 8.13
CA ARG A 65 8.77 26.60 9.15
C ARG A 65 8.52 27.18 10.53
N GLU A 66 8.55 28.49 10.69
CA GLU A 66 8.25 29.13 11.98
C GLU A 66 6.83 28.82 12.46
N ALA A 67 5.88 28.74 11.53
CA ALA A 67 4.53 28.25 11.83
C ALA A 67 4.51 26.82 12.37
N ALA A 68 5.26 25.91 11.74
CA ALA A 68 5.38 24.54 12.22
C ALA A 68 6.06 24.49 13.60
N LEU A 69 7.08 25.30 13.86
CA LEU A 69 7.70 25.42 15.19
C LEU A 69 6.72 25.93 16.25
N ALA A 70 5.89 26.92 15.92
CA ALA A 70 4.85 27.42 16.83
C ALA A 70 3.77 26.35 17.12
N LEU A 71 3.51 25.43 16.19
CA LEU A 71 2.65 24.26 16.44
C LEU A 71 3.35 23.23 17.34
N ILE A 72 4.65 22.99 17.12
CA ILE A 72 5.48 22.10 17.95
C ILE A 72 5.54 22.58 19.41
N GLU A 73 5.64 23.89 19.63
CA GLU A 73 5.61 24.51 20.97
C GLU A 73 4.38 24.11 21.80
N ARG A 74 3.28 23.78 21.13
CA ARG A 74 1.99 23.46 21.74
C ARG A 74 1.65 21.98 21.68
N ALA A 75 2.43 21.19 20.96
CA ALA A 75 2.19 19.77 20.79
C ALA A 75 2.79 18.97 21.95
N ASP A 76 2.08 17.96 22.44
CA ASP A 76 2.66 16.96 23.34
C ASP A 76 3.59 15.99 22.59
N VAL A 77 3.25 15.72 21.32
CA VAL A 77 3.94 14.75 20.47
C VAL A 77 4.15 15.31 19.06
N VAL A 78 5.33 15.07 18.50
CA VAL A 78 5.61 15.16 17.06
C VAL A 78 5.88 13.76 16.52
N ILE A 79 5.28 13.41 15.39
CA ILE A 79 5.60 12.18 14.65
C ILE A 79 6.07 12.54 13.24
N GLU A 80 7.21 11.99 12.84
CA GLU A 80 7.75 12.11 11.49
C GLU A 80 8.29 10.78 10.98
N GLY A 81 8.23 10.58 9.66
CA GLY A 81 8.69 9.36 8.98
C GLY A 81 9.63 9.64 7.81
N PHE A 82 10.39 10.73 7.87
CA PHE A 82 11.33 11.10 6.82
C PHE A 82 12.66 10.37 7.00
N ARG A 83 13.48 10.41 5.93
CA ARG A 83 14.85 9.92 6.04
C ARG A 83 15.64 10.74 7.07
N PRO A 84 16.58 10.11 7.79
CA PRO A 84 17.48 10.80 8.71
C PRO A 84 18.06 12.10 8.12
N GLY A 85 18.16 13.14 8.94
CA GLY A 85 18.65 14.47 8.54
C GLY A 85 17.64 15.35 7.80
N THR A 86 16.46 14.83 7.40
CA THR A 86 15.48 15.63 6.65
C THR A 86 14.86 16.73 7.52
N MET A 87 14.44 16.39 8.74
CA MET A 87 13.82 17.36 9.64
C MET A 87 14.82 18.42 10.11
N GLU A 88 16.06 18.03 10.31
CA GLU A 88 17.18 18.92 10.62
C GLU A 88 17.40 19.94 9.49
N ARG A 89 17.44 19.48 8.23
CA ARG A 89 17.55 20.37 7.06
C ARG A 89 16.33 21.29 6.89
N LEU A 90 15.15 20.85 7.32
CA LEU A 90 13.95 21.69 7.38
C LEU A 90 13.94 22.65 8.58
N GLY A 91 14.92 22.58 9.49
CA GLY A 91 14.96 23.36 10.74
C GLY A 91 13.87 22.98 11.74
N LEU A 92 13.36 21.76 11.64
CA LEU A 92 12.30 21.17 12.47
C LEU A 92 12.79 19.91 13.20
N GLY A 93 14.10 19.70 13.25
CA GLY A 93 14.72 18.54 13.90
C GLY A 93 14.53 18.52 15.42
N PRO A 94 14.83 17.38 16.07
CA PRO A 94 14.54 17.19 17.49
C PRO A 94 15.18 18.22 18.42
N GLU A 95 16.42 18.64 18.17
CA GLU A 95 17.11 19.62 19.01
C GLU A 95 16.38 20.96 19.07
N VAL A 96 15.99 21.51 17.91
CA VAL A 96 15.26 22.78 17.81
C VAL A 96 13.85 22.65 18.42
N ALA A 97 13.20 21.51 18.17
CA ALA A 97 11.87 21.23 18.69
C ALA A 97 11.84 21.12 20.23
N LEU A 98 12.79 20.37 20.81
CA LEU A 98 12.92 20.19 22.27
C LEU A 98 13.40 21.45 22.97
N ALA A 99 14.23 22.28 22.32
CA ALA A 99 14.61 23.59 22.87
C ALA A 99 13.40 24.53 23.03
N ARG A 100 12.43 24.45 22.12
CA ARG A 100 11.18 25.21 22.18
C ARG A 100 10.15 24.61 23.13
N ASN A 101 10.07 23.28 23.19
CA ASN A 101 9.21 22.56 24.12
C ASN A 101 9.98 21.42 24.79
N PRO A 102 10.57 21.67 25.99
CA PRO A 102 11.33 20.66 26.74
C PRO A 102 10.51 19.46 27.22
N ARG A 103 9.18 19.50 27.10
CA ARG A 103 8.26 18.40 27.45
C ARG A 103 7.83 17.57 26.24
N LEU A 104 8.27 17.94 25.04
CA LEU A 104 7.86 17.30 23.80
C LEU A 104 8.35 15.85 23.70
N VAL A 105 7.48 14.96 23.25
CA VAL A 105 7.89 13.64 22.76
C VAL A 105 8.06 13.69 21.25
N TYR A 106 9.26 13.43 20.75
CA TYR A 106 9.58 13.49 19.32
C TYR A 106 9.76 12.07 18.75
N GLY A 107 8.71 11.52 18.14
CA GLY A 107 8.72 10.22 17.51
C GLY A 107 9.25 10.25 16.08
N ARG A 108 10.31 9.46 15.82
CA ARG A 108 10.93 9.28 14.52
C ARG A 108 10.72 7.85 14.07
N MET A 109 10.08 7.69 12.91
CA MET A 109 9.77 6.39 12.34
C MET A 109 10.59 6.14 11.09
N THR A 110 11.57 5.24 11.16
CA THR A 110 12.43 4.91 10.03
C THR A 110 12.52 3.41 9.78
N GLY A 111 13.02 3.06 8.60
CA GLY A 111 13.29 1.68 8.26
C GLY A 111 14.49 1.09 8.99
N TRP A 112 15.60 1.83 8.98
CA TRP A 112 16.91 1.34 9.40
C TRP A 112 17.42 1.96 10.71
N GLY A 113 16.68 2.90 11.31
CA GLY A 113 17.11 3.72 12.44
C GLY A 113 17.68 5.07 12.03
N GLN A 114 17.86 5.99 12.99
CA GLN A 114 18.52 7.28 12.75
C GLN A 114 20.04 7.16 12.56
N THR A 115 20.63 6.01 12.90
CA THR A 115 22.07 5.78 12.85
C THR A 115 22.41 4.44 12.18
N GLY A 116 23.69 4.19 11.95
CA GLY A 116 24.19 2.96 11.32
C GLY A 116 24.38 3.06 9.81
N PRO A 117 25.01 2.05 9.20
CA PRO A 117 25.48 2.10 7.80
C PRO A 117 24.36 2.13 6.75
N MET A 118 23.11 1.86 7.17
CA MET A 118 21.94 1.84 6.29
C MET A 118 20.96 2.99 6.54
N ALA A 119 21.24 3.88 7.51
CA ALA A 119 20.32 4.95 7.92
C ALA A 119 19.77 5.77 6.74
N ASP A 120 20.62 6.13 5.78
CA ASP A 120 20.24 6.94 4.61
C ASP A 120 19.66 6.15 3.43
N ARG A 121 19.61 4.81 3.53
CA ARG A 121 19.17 3.94 2.44
C ARG A 121 17.64 3.86 2.37
N ALA A 122 17.12 3.79 1.16
CA ALA A 122 15.71 3.46 0.94
C ALA A 122 15.44 2.00 1.33
N GLY A 123 14.19 1.71 1.67
CA GLY A 123 13.69 0.37 1.89
C GLY A 123 12.17 0.40 1.97
N HIS A 124 11.58 -0.78 1.98
CA HIS A 124 10.17 -1.01 2.28
C HIS A 124 10.06 -2.17 3.26
N ASP A 125 8.86 -2.37 3.81
CA ASP A 125 8.51 -3.45 4.74
C ASP A 125 9.31 -4.75 4.53
N LEU A 126 9.24 -5.32 3.32
CA LEU A 126 9.93 -6.57 2.98
C LEU A 126 11.46 -6.52 3.17
N ASN A 127 12.11 -5.39 2.87
CA ASN A 127 13.56 -5.23 3.03
C ASN A 127 13.96 -5.19 4.51
N TYR A 128 13.14 -4.54 5.34
CA TYR A 128 13.39 -4.44 6.78
C TYR A 128 13.25 -5.81 7.44
N ILE A 129 12.21 -6.56 7.08
CA ILE A 129 12.00 -7.93 7.59
C ILE A 129 13.11 -8.86 7.07
N ALA A 130 13.56 -8.70 5.83
CA ALA A 130 14.64 -9.52 5.26
C ALA A 130 15.92 -9.46 6.09
N LEU A 131 16.31 -8.26 6.54
CA LEU A 131 17.52 -8.09 7.35
C LEU A 131 17.32 -8.32 8.85
N SER A 132 16.07 -8.44 9.31
CA SER A 132 15.76 -8.83 10.69
C SER A 132 15.98 -10.32 10.97
N GLY A 133 16.19 -11.14 9.94
CA GLY A 133 16.19 -12.61 10.02
C GLY A 133 14.80 -13.24 10.01
N VAL A 134 13.74 -12.51 10.37
CA VAL A 134 12.37 -13.07 10.48
C VAL A 134 11.81 -13.55 9.14
N LEU A 135 12.13 -12.86 8.03
CA LEU A 135 11.59 -13.25 6.71
C LEU A 135 12.02 -14.66 6.31
N SER A 136 13.22 -15.11 6.73
CA SER A 136 13.74 -16.43 6.36
C SER A 136 12.85 -17.57 6.85
N GLY A 137 12.14 -17.36 7.97
CA GLY A 137 11.22 -18.32 8.59
C GLY A 137 9.79 -18.28 8.05
N ILE A 138 9.44 -17.34 7.16
CA ILE A 138 8.06 -17.18 6.67
C ILE A 138 7.92 -17.79 5.27
N GLY A 139 7.11 -18.85 5.15
CA GLY A 139 6.76 -19.48 3.88
C GLY A 139 6.78 -21.01 3.95
N ARG A 140 6.56 -21.65 2.80
CA ARG A 140 6.58 -23.13 2.68
C ARG A 140 8.01 -23.66 2.50
N ALA A 141 8.19 -24.93 2.85
CA ALA A 141 9.45 -25.64 2.62
C ALA A 141 9.77 -25.69 1.11
N GLY A 142 11.03 -25.43 0.74
CA GLY A 142 11.49 -25.48 -0.65
C GLY A 142 11.03 -24.30 -1.54
N GLU A 143 10.16 -23.43 -1.07
CA GLU A 143 9.69 -22.24 -1.80
C GLU A 143 10.42 -20.98 -1.35
N ALA A 144 10.30 -19.88 -2.10
CA ALA A 144 10.84 -18.59 -1.69
C ALA A 144 10.13 -18.06 -0.42
N PRO A 145 10.82 -17.27 0.44
CA PRO A 145 10.17 -16.56 1.54
C PRO A 145 9.00 -15.70 1.06
N VAL A 146 7.93 -15.65 1.84
CA VAL A 146 6.66 -15.01 1.44
C VAL A 146 6.54 -13.62 2.08
N PRO A 147 6.25 -12.56 1.31
CA PRO A 147 5.95 -11.23 1.87
C PRO A 147 4.70 -11.29 2.77
N PRO A 148 4.80 -10.98 4.09
CA PRO A 148 3.70 -11.13 5.04
C PRO A 148 2.77 -9.89 5.04
N LEU A 149 2.36 -9.45 3.84
CA LEU A 149 1.76 -8.13 3.61
C LEU A 149 2.69 -7.05 4.20
N ASN A 150 2.15 -5.94 4.72
CA ASN A 150 2.90 -4.93 5.47
C ASN A 150 2.67 -5.04 7.00
N LEU A 151 2.33 -6.24 7.49
CA LEU A 151 1.92 -6.44 8.88
C LEU A 151 3.10 -6.53 9.85
N VAL A 152 4.27 -6.98 9.38
CA VAL A 152 5.41 -7.29 10.25
C VAL A 152 6.34 -6.10 10.41
N GLY A 153 6.86 -5.53 9.33
CA GLY A 153 7.79 -4.40 9.38
C GLY A 153 7.07 -3.09 9.67
N ASP A 154 6.20 -2.65 8.76
CA ASP A 154 5.50 -1.37 8.84
C ASP A 154 4.61 -1.30 10.09
N TYR A 155 3.71 -2.27 10.30
CA TYR A 155 2.71 -2.14 11.36
C TYR A 155 3.19 -2.69 12.71
N GLY A 156 3.54 -3.98 12.78
CA GLY A 156 3.95 -4.60 14.03
C GLY A 156 5.28 -4.06 14.57
N GLY A 157 6.33 -4.06 13.75
CA GLY A 157 7.68 -3.62 14.13
C GLY A 157 7.85 -2.10 14.10
N GLY A 158 7.10 -1.40 13.26
CA GLY A 158 7.15 0.05 13.13
C GLY A 158 6.08 0.75 13.95
N GLY A 159 4.89 0.92 13.36
CA GLY A 159 3.85 1.80 13.89
C GLY A 159 3.33 1.43 15.28
N MET A 160 3.22 0.14 15.62
CA MET A 160 2.85 -0.30 16.97
C MET A 160 3.94 0.06 18.00
N LEU A 161 5.22 -0.19 17.69
CA LEU A 161 6.32 0.14 18.60
C LEU A 161 6.53 1.66 18.73
N LEU A 162 6.29 2.43 17.66
CA LEU A 162 6.25 3.89 17.74
C LEU A 162 5.16 4.37 18.69
N ALA A 163 3.92 3.88 18.53
CA ALA A 163 2.82 4.27 19.39
C ALA A 163 3.10 3.90 20.85
N LEU A 164 3.62 2.69 21.11
CA LEU A 164 4.03 2.26 22.44
C LEU A 164 5.13 3.15 23.03
N GLY A 165 6.18 3.44 22.25
CA GLY A 165 7.29 4.31 22.68
C GLY A 165 6.82 5.73 22.98
N VAL A 166 5.93 6.29 22.14
CA VAL A 166 5.31 7.60 22.38
C VAL A 166 4.52 7.61 23.69
N VAL A 167 3.66 6.61 23.92
CA VAL A 167 2.87 6.52 25.17
C VAL A 167 3.78 6.35 26.39
N ALA A 168 4.83 5.54 26.30
CA ALA A 168 5.80 5.37 27.38
C ALA A 168 6.56 6.67 27.69
N ALA A 169 6.97 7.41 26.65
CA ALA A 169 7.62 8.71 26.79
C ALA A 169 6.67 9.78 27.36
N LEU A 170 5.40 9.79 26.94
CA LEU A 170 4.38 10.65 27.53
C LEU A 170 4.15 10.33 29.01
N LEU A 171 4.16 9.04 29.40
CA LEU A 171 4.06 8.65 30.81
C LEU A 171 5.25 9.17 31.62
N ASN A 172 6.46 9.15 31.06
CA ASN A 172 7.63 9.78 31.68
C ASN A 172 7.42 11.29 31.89
N VAL A 173 6.96 12.00 30.85
CA VAL A 173 6.67 13.45 30.93
C VAL A 173 5.58 13.77 31.95
N GLN A 174 4.53 12.95 32.03
CA GLN A 174 3.45 13.10 33.02
C GLN A 174 3.94 12.88 34.46
N ARG A 175 5.00 12.10 34.65
CA ARG A 175 5.63 11.87 35.96
C ARG A 175 6.71 12.90 36.32
N GLY A 176 6.80 13.98 35.56
CA GLY A 176 7.76 15.07 35.79
C GLY A 176 9.11 14.87 35.11
N GLY A 177 9.27 13.83 34.29
CA GLY A 177 10.43 13.68 33.43
C GLY A 177 10.45 14.68 32.26
N ALA A 178 11.59 14.82 31.61
CA ALA A 178 11.73 15.63 30.40
C ALA A 178 11.11 14.93 29.17
N GLY A 179 10.81 15.74 28.15
CA GLY A 179 10.57 15.26 26.80
C GLY A 179 11.79 14.53 26.23
N GLN A 180 11.59 13.72 25.20
CA GLN A 180 12.65 12.91 24.61
C GLN A 180 12.34 12.49 23.18
N VAL A 181 13.36 12.01 22.48
CA VAL A 181 13.24 11.42 21.16
C VAL A 181 12.92 9.94 21.30
N VAL A 182 11.93 9.47 20.53
CA VAL A 182 11.64 8.05 20.33
C VAL A 182 12.11 7.69 18.93
N ASP A 183 13.28 7.05 18.82
CA ASP A 183 13.76 6.47 17.56
C ASP A 183 13.18 5.06 17.42
N ALA A 184 12.26 4.87 16.48
CA ALA A 184 11.64 3.59 16.18
C ALA A 184 12.05 3.12 14.78
N ALA A 185 12.80 2.02 14.73
CA ALA A 185 13.32 1.42 13.52
C ALA A 185 12.60 0.11 13.17
N MET A 186 12.06 0.00 11.95
CA MET A 186 11.33 -1.19 11.50
C MET A 186 12.20 -2.46 11.47
N ILE A 187 13.49 -2.34 11.15
CA ILE A 187 14.42 -3.49 11.19
C ILE A 187 14.53 -4.09 12.60
N GLU A 188 14.66 -3.24 13.62
CA GLU A 188 14.78 -3.66 15.02
C GLU A 188 13.44 -4.20 15.52
N GLY A 189 12.34 -3.51 15.20
CA GLY A 189 11.01 -3.94 15.57
C GLY A 189 10.62 -5.28 14.96
N ALA A 190 10.93 -5.51 13.69
CA ALA A 190 10.72 -6.81 13.04
C ALA A 190 11.52 -7.91 13.76
N ALA A 191 12.79 -7.65 14.10
CA ALA A 191 13.62 -8.61 14.84
C ALA A 191 13.05 -8.90 16.24
N GLN A 192 12.54 -7.86 16.93
CA GLN A 192 11.93 -7.96 18.25
C GLN A 192 10.65 -8.80 18.24
N LEU A 193 9.82 -8.72 17.19
CA LEU A 193 8.66 -9.61 17.03
C LEU A 193 9.05 -11.10 16.96
N GLY A 194 10.28 -11.39 16.52
CA GLY A 194 10.87 -12.74 16.50
C GLY A 194 11.43 -13.24 17.84
N ALA A 195 11.26 -12.53 18.96
CA ALA A 195 11.89 -12.84 20.26
C ALA A 195 11.82 -14.33 20.68
N VAL A 196 10.66 -14.97 20.51
CA VAL A 196 10.48 -16.39 20.85
C VAL A 196 11.35 -17.30 19.97
N VAL A 197 11.48 -16.99 18.68
CA VAL A 197 12.30 -17.76 17.74
C VAL A 197 13.78 -17.68 18.12
N TRP A 198 14.27 -16.50 18.51
CA TRP A 198 15.63 -16.33 19.00
C TRP A 198 15.92 -17.20 20.24
N GLY A 199 14.98 -17.27 21.18
CA GLY A 199 15.08 -18.15 22.34
C GLY A 199 15.08 -19.64 21.97
N LEU A 200 14.23 -20.04 21.03
CA LEU A 200 14.17 -21.43 20.55
C LEU A 200 15.45 -21.83 19.79
N LEU A 201 16.01 -20.95 18.96
CA LEU A 201 17.33 -21.13 18.34
C LEU A 201 18.42 -21.31 19.39
N ALA A 202 18.51 -20.41 20.37
CA ALA A 202 19.51 -20.46 21.44
C ALA A 202 19.42 -21.74 22.28
N SER A 203 18.22 -22.30 22.44
CA SER A 203 17.98 -23.56 23.15
C SER A 203 18.15 -24.82 22.30
N GLY A 204 18.43 -24.69 20.99
CA GLY A 204 18.50 -25.82 20.06
C GLY A 204 17.16 -26.44 19.67
N ASN A 205 16.05 -25.77 20.00
CA ASN A 205 14.68 -26.24 19.74
C ASN A 205 14.05 -25.62 18.48
N TRP A 206 14.85 -24.92 17.66
CA TRP A 206 14.43 -24.38 16.37
C TRP A 206 15.38 -24.85 15.26
N ARG A 207 14.80 -25.20 14.12
CA ARG A 207 15.50 -25.53 12.87
C ARG A 207 15.33 -24.36 11.90
N GLU A 208 16.42 -23.92 11.29
CA GLU A 208 16.36 -22.78 10.37
C GLU A 208 15.61 -23.10 9.06
N GLU A 209 15.41 -24.39 8.73
CA GLU A 209 14.57 -24.79 7.61
C GLU A 209 13.10 -24.42 7.85
N ARG A 210 12.49 -23.72 6.89
CA ARG A 210 11.04 -23.39 6.91
C ARG A 210 10.17 -24.65 6.98
N ALA A 211 9.00 -24.50 7.61
CA ALA A 211 8.03 -25.58 7.83
C ALA A 211 8.67 -26.81 8.49
N SER A 212 9.56 -26.59 9.46
CA SER A 212 10.20 -27.65 10.25
C SER A 212 9.93 -27.53 11.74
N ASN A 213 9.21 -26.50 12.16
CA ASN A 213 9.04 -26.11 13.55
C ASN A 213 7.56 -26.15 13.94
N LEU A 214 7.30 -25.81 15.21
CA LEU A 214 5.94 -25.85 15.77
C LEU A 214 5.02 -24.78 15.14
N LEU A 215 5.55 -23.58 14.87
CA LEU A 215 4.75 -22.38 14.57
C LEU A 215 4.88 -21.90 13.11
N ASP A 216 5.54 -22.66 12.24
CA ASP A 216 5.86 -22.28 10.86
C ASP A 216 5.20 -23.20 9.80
N GLY A 217 4.22 -24.01 10.20
CA GLY A 217 3.57 -24.99 9.33
C GLY A 217 4.25 -26.36 9.30
N GLY A 218 5.32 -26.58 10.08
CA GLY A 218 6.00 -27.88 10.13
C GLY A 218 5.18 -29.00 10.76
N THR A 219 4.40 -28.68 11.79
CA THR A 219 3.54 -29.69 12.47
C THR A 219 2.18 -29.84 11.79
N PRO A 220 1.65 -31.07 11.63
CA PRO A 220 0.32 -31.29 11.03
C PRO A 220 -0.85 -30.65 11.81
N TRP A 221 -0.72 -30.41 13.10
CA TRP A 221 -1.79 -29.78 13.90
C TRP A 221 -1.58 -28.26 14.06
N TYR A 222 -0.68 -27.66 13.28
CA TYR A 222 -0.48 -26.22 13.18
C TYR A 222 -0.27 -25.82 11.70
N ASP A 223 -1.34 -25.85 10.91
CA ASP A 223 -1.30 -25.52 9.47
C ASP A 223 -2.70 -25.18 8.92
N SER A 224 -2.79 -24.86 7.63
CA SER A 224 -4.03 -24.67 6.89
C SER A 224 -4.26 -25.81 5.90
N TYR A 225 -5.46 -26.38 5.93
CA TYR A 225 -5.87 -27.53 5.11
C TYR A 225 -6.95 -27.14 4.12
N ARG A 226 -6.78 -27.57 2.87
CA ARG A 226 -7.73 -27.31 1.78
C ARG A 226 -8.98 -28.20 1.93
N THR A 227 -10.15 -27.62 1.71
CA THR A 227 -11.45 -28.30 1.76
C THR A 227 -11.95 -28.67 0.35
N SER A 228 -13.03 -29.46 0.26
CA SER A 228 -13.53 -29.99 -1.02
C SER A 228 -13.99 -28.91 -2.01
N ASP A 229 -14.42 -27.76 -1.50
CA ASP A 229 -14.83 -26.55 -2.24
C ASP A 229 -13.65 -25.62 -2.58
N GLY A 230 -12.41 -26.03 -2.26
CA GLY A 230 -11.19 -25.29 -2.57
C GLY A 230 -10.84 -24.15 -1.62
N HIS A 231 -11.64 -23.94 -0.57
CA HIS A 231 -11.30 -23.04 0.54
C HIS A 231 -10.38 -23.73 1.58
N TYR A 232 -10.12 -23.09 2.71
CA TYR A 232 -9.20 -23.61 3.74
C TYR A 232 -9.77 -23.53 5.16
N MET A 233 -9.40 -24.51 5.98
CA MET A 233 -9.52 -24.50 7.45
C MET A 233 -8.12 -24.34 8.06
N ALA A 234 -7.96 -23.43 9.02
CA ALA A 234 -6.76 -23.33 9.84
C ALA A 234 -6.89 -24.21 11.08
N VAL A 235 -5.82 -24.92 11.43
CA VAL A 235 -5.71 -25.80 12.60
C VAL A 235 -4.57 -25.29 13.48
N GLY A 236 -4.82 -25.19 14.78
CA GLY A 236 -3.83 -24.79 15.79
C GLY A 236 -3.92 -25.62 17.08
N ALA A 237 -4.13 -26.92 16.96
CA ALA A 237 -4.39 -27.84 18.06
C ALA A 237 -3.09 -28.33 18.73
N VAL A 238 -2.33 -27.41 19.34
CA VAL A 238 -0.98 -27.69 19.87
C VAL A 238 -1.00 -28.64 21.07
N GLU A 239 -1.89 -28.40 22.02
CA GLU A 239 -1.99 -29.19 23.25
C GLU A 239 -2.69 -30.53 23.02
N SER A 240 -2.19 -31.60 23.65
CA SER A 240 -2.63 -32.97 23.38
C SER A 240 -4.14 -33.22 23.54
N ARG A 241 -4.82 -32.45 24.42
CA ARG A 241 -6.28 -32.53 24.58
C ARG A 241 -7.04 -31.99 23.37
N PHE A 242 -6.58 -30.88 22.79
CA PHE A 242 -7.18 -30.26 21.60
C PHE A 242 -6.85 -31.09 20.36
N TYR A 243 -5.65 -31.68 20.31
CA TYR A 243 -5.27 -32.64 19.29
C TYR A 243 -6.14 -33.91 19.33
N ALA A 244 -6.45 -34.44 20.51
CA ALA A 244 -7.36 -35.59 20.63
C ALA A 244 -8.76 -35.25 20.10
N GLU A 245 -9.31 -34.08 20.46
CA GLU A 245 -10.60 -33.63 19.95
C GLU A 245 -10.58 -33.40 18.42
N LEU A 246 -9.48 -32.87 17.88
CA LEU A 246 -9.27 -32.78 16.44
C LEU A 246 -9.37 -34.15 15.77
N LEU A 247 -8.69 -35.18 16.31
CA LEU A 247 -8.76 -36.53 15.78
C LEU A 247 -10.18 -37.10 15.84
N GLU A 248 -10.92 -36.88 16.93
CA GLU A 248 -12.32 -37.30 17.05
C GLU A 248 -13.19 -36.66 15.96
N LYS A 249 -13.13 -35.34 15.82
CA LYS A 249 -13.93 -34.57 14.86
C LYS A 249 -13.59 -34.86 13.41
N LEU A 250 -12.33 -35.19 13.12
CA LEU A 250 -11.89 -35.65 11.79
C LEU A 250 -12.26 -37.11 11.50
N GLY A 251 -12.80 -37.87 12.47
CA GLY A 251 -13.06 -39.30 12.31
C GLY A 251 -11.79 -40.14 12.21
N LEU A 252 -10.73 -39.68 12.89
CA LEU A 252 -9.41 -40.29 12.95
C LEU A 252 -9.09 -40.89 14.32
N ALA A 253 -9.92 -40.64 15.34
CA ALA A 253 -9.79 -41.26 16.65
C ALA A 253 -9.82 -42.80 16.55
N GLY A 254 -8.92 -43.46 17.30
CA GLY A 254 -8.79 -44.92 17.31
C GLY A 254 -8.12 -45.54 16.07
N LYS A 255 -7.73 -44.75 15.07
CA LYS A 255 -6.89 -45.24 13.97
C LYS A 255 -5.45 -45.43 14.44
N ASP A 256 -4.75 -46.36 13.82
CA ASP A 256 -3.32 -46.56 14.01
C ASP A 256 -2.54 -45.41 13.34
N LEU A 257 -2.37 -44.32 14.09
CA LEU A 257 -1.70 -43.10 13.65
C LEU A 257 -0.42 -42.88 14.47
N PRO A 258 0.63 -42.29 13.88
CA PRO A 258 1.80 -41.87 14.63
C PRO A 258 1.44 -40.92 15.78
N LYS A 259 2.26 -40.96 16.85
CA LYS A 259 2.09 -40.04 17.99
C LYS A 259 2.29 -38.60 17.54
N GLN A 260 1.55 -37.67 18.15
CA GLN A 260 1.63 -36.22 17.84
C GLN A 260 3.08 -35.76 17.71
N HIS A 261 3.89 -35.87 18.75
CA HIS A 261 5.28 -35.37 18.73
C HIS A 261 6.31 -36.31 18.09
N ASP A 262 5.90 -37.39 17.42
CA ASP A 262 6.79 -38.21 16.61
C ASP A 262 7.01 -37.57 15.22
N ARG A 263 8.14 -36.86 15.08
CA ARG A 263 8.52 -36.17 13.85
C ARG A 263 8.57 -37.07 12.62
N SER A 264 8.95 -38.33 12.79
CA SER A 264 9.06 -39.27 11.66
C SER A 264 7.69 -39.62 11.07
N GLY A 265 6.64 -39.54 11.90
CA GLY A 265 5.26 -39.80 11.50
C GLY A 265 4.48 -38.59 10.99
N TRP A 266 5.04 -37.37 11.05
CA TRP A 266 4.34 -36.16 10.60
C TRP A 266 3.88 -36.18 9.15
N PRO A 267 4.64 -36.71 8.18
CA PRO A 267 4.17 -36.85 6.80
C PRO A 267 2.89 -37.70 6.70
N VAL A 268 2.81 -38.80 7.47
CA VAL A 268 1.64 -39.69 7.50
C VAL A 268 0.44 -38.98 8.12
N LEU A 269 0.62 -38.33 9.28
CA LEU A 269 -0.42 -37.54 9.92
C LEU A 269 -0.97 -36.44 8.99
N ARG A 270 -0.08 -35.73 8.28
CA ARG A 270 -0.47 -34.69 7.33
C ARG A 270 -1.34 -35.25 6.20
N GLN A 271 -0.95 -36.38 5.61
CA GLN A 271 -1.75 -37.03 4.57
C GLN A 271 -3.15 -37.41 5.07
N HIS A 272 -3.27 -37.91 6.31
CA HIS A 272 -4.58 -38.20 6.89
C HIS A 272 -5.42 -36.95 7.13
N PHE A 273 -4.81 -35.85 7.57
CA PHE A 273 -5.52 -34.59 7.79
C PHE A 273 -5.97 -33.97 6.46
N GLU A 274 -5.10 -33.93 5.46
CA GLU A 274 -5.43 -33.49 4.10
C GLU A 274 -6.59 -34.31 3.52
N ALA A 275 -6.49 -35.64 3.58
CA ALA A 275 -7.53 -36.53 3.10
C ALA A 275 -8.86 -36.30 3.83
N ALA A 276 -8.83 -36.12 5.16
CA ALA A 276 -10.01 -35.83 5.94
C ALA A 276 -10.63 -34.49 5.51
N PHE A 277 -9.88 -33.38 5.53
CA PHE A 277 -10.40 -32.06 5.20
C PHE A 277 -10.96 -31.97 3.77
N LEU A 278 -10.41 -32.73 2.81
CA LEU A 278 -10.92 -32.81 1.44
C LEU A 278 -12.28 -33.51 1.30
N THR A 279 -12.80 -34.18 2.34
CA THR A 279 -14.10 -34.88 2.25
C THR A 279 -15.32 -33.97 2.36
N ARG A 280 -15.16 -32.75 2.88
CA ARG A 280 -16.27 -31.82 3.13
C ARG A 280 -15.88 -30.39 2.76
N THR A 281 -16.89 -29.57 2.51
CA THR A 281 -16.76 -28.13 2.25
C THR A 281 -16.31 -27.38 3.51
N ARG A 282 -15.81 -26.14 3.36
CA ARG A 282 -15.45 -25.30 4.51
C ARG A 282 -16.63 -25.09 5.46
N GLY A 283 -17.84 -24.90 4.91
CA GLY A 283 -19.07 -24.69 5.69
C GLY A 283 -19.48 -25.90 6.51
N GLU A 284 -19.41 -27.11 5.93
CA GLU A 284 -19.68 -28.36 6.65
C GLU A 284 -18.65 -28.60 7.76
N TRP A 285 -17.37 -28.30 7.53
CA TRP A 285 -16.37 -28.37 8.59
C TRP A 285 -16.62 -27.37 9.71
N CYS A 286 -17.05 -26.15 9.39
CA CYS A 286 -17.45 -25.19 10.42
C CYS A 286 -18.55 -25.76 11.32
N ALA A 287 -19.56 -26.43 10.77
CA ALA A 287 -20.63 -27.05 11.55
C ALA A 287 -20.11 -28.21 12.43
N VAL A 288 -19.14 -28.99 11.94
CA VAL A 288 -18.55 -30.11 12.70
C VAL A 288 -17.75 -29.61 13.91
N PHE A 289 -16.99 -28.52 13.73
CA PHE A 289 -16.13 -27.91 14.74
C PHE A 289 -16.83 -26.79 15.54
N GLU A 290 -18.13 -26.56 15.32
CA GLU A 290 -18.85 -25.54 16.08
C GLU A 290 -18.91 -25.92 17.57
N GLY A 291 -18.55 -24.97 18.45
CA GLY A 291 -18.55 -25.15 19.90
C GLY A 291 -17.48 -26.11 20.45
N SER A 292 -16.51 -26.49 19.62
CA SER A 292 -15.45 -27.45 19.92
C SER A 292 -14.15 -26.74 20.36
N ASP A 293 -13.35 -27.40 21.20
CA ASP A 293 -12.01 -26.95 21.62
C ASP A 293 -10.89 -27.49 20.71
N ALA A 294 -11.20 -28.08 19.56
CA ALA A 294 -10.22 -28.64 18.62
C ALA A 294 -9.32 -27.60 17.94
N CYS A 295 -9.46 -26.30 18.25
CA CYS A 295 -8.68 -25.20 17.67
C CYS A 295 -8.69 -25.18 16.14
N VAL A 296 -9.87 -25.34 15.52
CA VAL A 296 -10.06 -25.28 14.07
C VAL A 296 -10.97 -24.11 13.70
N ALA A 297 -10.57 -23.31 12.72
CA ALA A 297 -11.33 -22.14 12.25
C ALA A 297 -11.29 -22.00 10.72
N PRO A 298 -12.34 -21.45 10.07
CA PRO A 298 -12.29 -21.16 8.65
C PRO A 298 -11.29 -20.05 8.34
N VAL A 299 -10.51 -20.20 7.26
CA VAL A 299 -9.73 -19.08 6.71
C VAL A 299 -10.69 -18.18 5.93
N LEU A 300 -10.94 -16.98 6.46
CA LEU A 300 -11.85 -15.99 5.88
C LEU A 300 -11.11 -14.98 5.01
N GLY A 301 -11.70 -14.61 3.88
CA GLY A 301 -11.25 -13.48 3.07
C GLY A 301 -11.65 -12.12 3.67
N PHE A 302 -11.03 -11.04 3.17
CA PHE A 302 -11.31 -9.66 3.63
C PHE A 302 -12.78 -9.25 3.56
N ALA A 303 -13.52 -9.73 2.55
CA ALA A 303 -14.96 -9.45 2.40
C ALA A 303 -15.84 -10.30 3.33
N GLU A 304 -15.35 -11.45 3.79
CA GLU A 304 -16.10 -12.38 4.62
C GLU A 304 -15.97 -12.02 6.11
N ALA A 305 -14.77 -11.64 6.55
CA ALA A 305 -14.47 -11.37 7.96
C ALA A 305 -15.43 -10.38 8.65
N PRO A 306 -15.82 -9.23 8.06
CA PRO A 306 -16.78 -8.31 8.68
C PRO A 306 -18.15 -8.93 9.00
N HIS A 307 -18.53 -9.98 8.27
CA HIS A 307 -19.84 -10.63 8.40
C HIS A 307 -19.83 -11.81 9.39
N HIS A 308 -18.65 -12.26 9.84
CA HIS A 308 -18.54 -13.38 10.77
C HIS A 308 -19.28 -13.07 12.11
N PRO A 309 -20.04 -14.03 12.68
CA PRO A 309 -20.83 -13.79 13.89
C PRO A 309 -20.05 -13.19 15.05
N GLN A 310 -18.82 -13.66 15.29
CA GLN A 310 -17.94 -13.11 16.35
C GLN A 310 -17.56 -11.64 16.09
N HIS A 311 -17.28 -11.28 14.84
CA HIS A 311 -16.93 -9.91 14.48
C HIS A 311 -18.14 -8.98 14.55
N ARG A 312 -19.33 -9.47 14.16
CA ARG A 312 -20.60 -8.73 14.30
C ARG A 312 -20.97 -8.52 15.76
N ALA A 313 -20.92 -9.57 16.58
CA ALA A 313 -21.23 -9.51 18.01
C ALA A 313 -20.31 -8.54 18.75
N ARG A 314 -19.05 -8.46 18.33
CA ARG A 314 -18.09 -7.51 18.91
C ARG A 314 -18.15 -6.13 18.26
N GLY A 315 -18.70 -5.96 17.06
CA GLY A 315 -18.51 -4.73 16.28
C GLY A 315 -17.03 -4.50 15.98
N SER A 316 -16.33 -5.55 15.53
CA SER A 316 -14.88 -5.50 15.22
C SER A 316 -14.56 -4.67 13.97
N PHE A 317 -15.53 -4.53 13.07
CA PHE A 317 -15.43 -3.71 11.87
C PHE A 317 -16.46 -2.59 11.95
N VAL A 318 -16.09 -1.43 11.43
CA VAL A 318 -16.92 -0.23 11.36
C VAL A 318 -16.96 0.29 9.93
N GLU A 319 -17.99 1.05 9.59
CA GLU A 319 -18.08 1.74 8.32
C GLU A 319 -17.89 3.23 8.54
N VAL A 320 -16.91 3.82 7.84
CA VAL A 320 -16.63 5.27 7.91
C VAL A 320 -16.52 5.80 6.48
N ALA A 321 -17.31 6.83 6.17
CA ALA A 321 -17.39 7.41 4.82
C ALA A 321 -17.58 6.36 3.69
N GLY A 322 -18.40 5.33 3.95
CA GLY A 322 -18.69 4.27 2.97
C GLY A 322 -17.57 3.24 2.78
N VAL A 323 -16.62 3.15 3.70
CA VAL A 323 -15.50 2.19 3.71
C VAL A 323 -15.60 1.31 4.96
N VAL A 324 -15.75 0.01 4.77
CA VAL A 324 -15.68 -1.00 5.83
C VAL A 324 -14.22 -1.20 6.22
N GLN A 325 -13.91 -1.05 7.49
CA GLN A 325 -12.55 -1.09 8.03
C GLN A 325 -12.53 -1.65 9.45
N PRO A 326 -11.38 -2.16 9.96
CA PRO A 326 -11.26 -2.56 11.35
C PRO A 326 -11.57 -1.39 12.29
N GLY A 327 -12.37 -1.63 13.34
CA GLY A 327 -12.59 -0.66 14.41
C GLY A 327 -11.35 -0.50 15.31
N PRO A 328 -11.35 0.47 16.23
CA PRO A 328 -10.27 0.65 17.20
C PRO A 328 -10.03 -0.60 18.06
N ALA A 329 -8.76 -0.87 18.35
CA ALA A 329 -8.31 -1.91 19.26
C ALA A 329 -7.04 -1.46 20.02
N PRO A 330 -6.82 -1.89 21.29
CA PRO A 330 -7.70 -2.73 22.11
C PRO A 330 -8.97 -1.99 22.58
N ARG A 331 -9.85 -2.68 23.31
CA ARG A 331 -11.06 -2.10 23.90
C ARG A 331 -10.82 -1.64 25.32
N PHE A 332 -10.92 -0.35 25.56
CA PHE A 332 -10.94 0.21 26.91
C PHE A 332 -12.37 0.24 27.43
N LEU A 333 -12.58 -0.25 28.65
CA LEU A 333 -13.90 -0.28 29.28
C LEU A 333 -14.32 1.08 29.83
N GLY A 334 -13.38 1.86 30.38
CA GLY A 334 -13.66 3.18 30.98
C GLY A 334 -13.56 4.36 30.01
N THR A 335 -12.74 4.23 28.97
CA THR A 335 -12.49 5.29 27.97
C THR A 335 -12.47 4.69 26.55
N PRO A 336 -13.63 4.22 26.03
CA PRO A 336 -13.67 3.50 24.76
C PRO A 336 -13.07 4.33 23.61
N SER A 337 -12.16 3.71 22.87
CA SER A 337 -11.57 4.28 21.65
C SER A 337 -12.64 4.46 20.57
N VAL A 338 -12.57 5.56 19.82
CA VAL A 338 -13.56 5.93 18.80
C VAL A 338 -12.88 6.43 17.53
N VAL A 339 -13.44 6.09 16.37
CA VAL A 339 -13.00 6.70 15.11
C VAL A 339 -13.64 8.08 14.99
N ALA A 340 -12.86 9.15 15.20
CA ALA A 340 -13.38 10.52 15.21
C ALA A 340 -13.90 10.99 13.83
N GLY A 341 -13.48 10.37 12.73
CA GLY A 341 -13.93 10.68 11.38
C GLY A 341 -13.10 9.99 10.30
N PRO A 342 -13.43 10.15 9.01
CA PRO A 342 -12.60 9.65 7.92
C PRO A 342 -11.26 10.41 7.85
N ALA A 343 -10.32 9.93 7.03
CA ALA A 343 -9.11 10.69 6.77
C ALA A 343 -9.43 12.05 6.14
N PRO A 344 -8.85 13.16 6.63
CA PRO A 344 -9.11 14.48 6.08
C PRO A 344 -8.49 14.63 4.69
N ALA A 345 -9.12 15.45 3.87
CA ALA A 345 -8.54 15.96 2.66
C ALA A 345 -7.48 16.99 3.05
N ARG A 346 -6.64 17.35 2.10
CA ARG A 346 -5.58 18.32 2.34
C ARG A 346 -6.12 19.66 2.84
N GLY A 347 -5.62 20.10 3.99
CA GLY A 347 -6.06 21.34 4.64
C GLY A 347 -7.47 21.27 5.24
N GLU A 348 -8.15 20.13 5.17
CA GLU A 348 -9.50 20.00 5.69
C GLU A 348 -9.53 20.14 7.22
N HIS A 349 -10.47 20.97 7.69
CA HIS A 349 -10.62 21.35 9.10
C HIS A 349 -9.43 22.11 9.71
N GLY A 350 -8.37 22.43 8.94
CA GLY A 350 -7.14 23.00 9.47
C GLY A 350 -7.31 24.31 10.23
N GLY A 351 -8.13 25.25 9.72
CA GLY A 351 -8.33 26.50 10.43
C GLY A 351 -9.18 26.38 11.72
N ALA A 352 -10.01 25.34 11.85
CA ALA A 352 -10.65 25.05 13.12
C ALA A 352 -9.63 24.44 14.10
N ALA A 353 -8.82 23.48 13.62
CA ALA A 353 -7.75 22.88 14.40
C ALA A 353 -6.77 23.92 14.96
N LEU A 354 -6.32 24.87 14.13
CA LEU A 354 -5.43 25.94 14.57
C LEU A 354 -6.07 26.81 15.68
N ARG A 355 -7.38 27.08 15.62
CA ARG A 355 -8.06 27.83 16.70
C ARG A 355 -8.12 27.02 18.00
N ASP A 356 -8.41 25.73 17.92
CA ASP A 356 -8.46 24.84 19.08
C ASP A 356 -7.07 24.69 19.72
N TRP A 357 -6.02 24.79 18.92
CA TRP A 357 -4.62 24.85 19.37
C TRP A 357 -4.23 26.23 19.89
N GLY A 358 -5.17 27.18 19.98
CA GLY A 358 -4.99 28.49 20.60
C GLY A 358 -4.31 29.54 19.72
N PHE A 359 -4.40 29.41 18.39
CA PHE A 359 -4.00 30.48 17.46
C PHE A 359 -5.17 31.46 17.25
N ASP A 360 -4.87 32.76 17.30
CA ASP A 360 -5.87 33.80 17.05
C ASP A 360 -6.31 33.87 15.57
N ALA A 361 -7.37 34.62 15.30
CA ALA A 361 -7.93 34.74 13.95
C ALA A 361 -6.91 35.28 12.92
N HIS A 362 -6.01 36.17 13.33
CA HIS A 362 -5.01 36.76 12.45
C HIS A 362 -3.90 35.74 12.11
N ALA A 363 -3.43 34.99 13.11
CA ALA A 363 -2.49 33.90 12.93
C ALA A 363 -3.09 32.81 12.03
N VAL A 364 -4.34 32.40 12.26
CA VAL A 364 -5.03 31.43 11.40
C VAL A 364 -5.16 31.93 9.96
N ALA A 365 -5.52 33.20 9.74
CA ALA A 365 -5.62 33.79 8.41
C ALA A 365 -4.25 33.79 7.70
N ARG A 366 -3.19 34.19 8.40
CA ARG A 366 -1.81 34.17 7.89
C ARG A 366 -1.34 32.76 7.53
N LEU A 367 -1.57 31.78 8.39
CA LEU A 367 -1.20 30.38 8.13
C LEU A 367 -1.96 29.79 6.93
N ARG A 368 -3.25 30.13 6.78
CA ARG A 368 -4.04 29.76 5.61
C ARG A 368 -3.52 30.42 4.32
N ALA A 369 -3.09 31.67 4.38
CA ALA A 369 -2.51 32.36 3.22
C ALA A 369 -1.21 31.68 2.76
N LEU A 370 -0.34 31.27 3.69
CA LEU A 370 0.88 30.51 3.38
C LEU A 370 0.57 29.15 2.72
N ALA A 371 -0.54 28.51 3.10
CA ALA A 371 -1.00 27.27 2.47
C ALA A 371 -1.51 27.47 1.03
N GLN A 372 -2.09 28.64 0.73
CA GLN A 372 -2.73 28.94 -0.56
C GLN A 372 -1.77 29.54 -1.59
N ALA A 373 -0.68 30.17 -1.17
CA ALA A 373 0.25 30.89 -2.04
C ALA A 373 0.92 30.03 -3.15
N ARG A 374 0.78 28.69 -3.11
CA ARG A 374 1.27 27.77 -4.17
C ARG A 374 0.39 26.55 -4.45
N ALA A 375 -0.84 26.48 -3.94
CA ALA A 375 -1.78 25.48 -4.44
C ALA A 375 -2.11 25.86 -5.90
N PRO A 376 -1.90 24.99 -6.91
CA PRO A 376 -2.40 25.28 -8.25
C PRO A 376 -3.92 25.52 -8.15
N PRO A 377 -4.48 26.50 -8.87
CA PRO A 377 -5.89 26.86 -8.73
C PRO A 377 -6.78 25.63 -8.93
N ASP A 378 -7.77 25.52 -8.06
CA ASP A 378 -8.70 24.39 -7.96
C ASP A 378 -9.64 24.38 -9.19
N HIS A 379 -9.21 23.76 -10.29
CA HIS A 379 -9.93 23.74 -11.57
C HIS A 379 -11.17 22.82 -11.59
N ARG A 380 -11.80 22.54 -10.45
CA ARG A 380 -12.97 21.65 -10.38
C ARG A 380 -14.31 22.31 -10.03
N VAL A 381 -14.34 23.58 -9.62
CA VAL A 381 -15.60 24.21 -9.16
C VAL A 381 -16.20 25.23 -10.14
N ASN A 382 -15.46 25.74 -11.13
CA ASN A 382 -15.98 26.80 -12.03
C ASN A 382 -16.14 26.42 -13.53
N ALA A 383 -15.99 25.15 -13.90
CA ALA A 383 -16.03 24.75 -15.31
C ALA A 383 -17.43 24.53 -15.93
N MET A 384 -18.53 24.74 -15.18
CA MET A 384 -19.89 24.57 -15.70
C MET A 384 -20.66 25.87 -15.98
N SER A 385 -20.14 27.05 -15.67
CA SER A 385 -20.89 28.31 -15.85
C SER A 385 -20.31 29.32 -16.85
N GLN A 386 -19.15 29.07 -17.47
CA GLN A 386 -18.50 30.07 -18.35
C GLN A 386 -18.11 29.60 -19.76
N LEU A 387 -18.55 28.41 -20.19
CA LEU A 387 -18.32 27.91 -21.56
C LEU A 387 -19.52 28.14 -22.50
N GLN A 388 -20.15 29.31 -22.39
CA GLN A 388 -21.11 29.83 -23.39
C GLN A 388 -20.87 31.32 -23.67
N SER A 389 -19.62 31.72 -23.94
CA SER A 389 -19.38 32.95 -24.72
C SER A 389 -17.92 33.02 -25.17
N SER A 390 -17.73 33.51 -26.40
CA SER A 390 -16.47 33.84 -27.07
C SER A 390 -15.79 32.71 -27.85
N ALA A 391 -16.35 32.46 -29.03
CA ALA A 391 -15.58 32.10 -30.20
C ALA A 391 -14.68 33.28 -30.64
N ALA A 392 -13.62 32.93 -31.38
CA ALA A 392 -12.71 33.78 -32.15
C ALA A 392 -11.57 34.48 -31.41
N ALA A 393 -10.38 33.85 -31.42
CA ALA A 393 -9.10 34.53 -31.65
C ALA A 393 -8.04 33.51 -32.11
N THR A 394 -7.71 33.57 -33.39
CA THR A 394 -6.65 32.80 -34.05
C THR A 394 -5.28 33.42 -33.69
N LEU A 395 -4.31 32.61 -33.27
CA LEU A 395 -2.88 32.98 -33.26
C LEU A 395 -2.05 31.87 -33.92
N PRO A 396 -1.01 32.21 -34.69
CA PRO A 396 -0.42 31.33 -35.68
C PRO A 396 0.66 30.41 -35.09
N HIS A 397 0.53 29.10 -35.27
CA HIS A 397 1.65 28.17 -35.12
C HIS A 397 2.53 28.24 -36.38
N GLN A 398 3.67 28.90 -36.27
CA GLN A 398 4.79 28.62 -37.16
C GLN A 398 5.33 27.24 -36.78
N ASN A 399 5.39 26.35 -37.77
CA ASN A 399 5.88 24.98 -37.71
C ASN A 399 7.35 24.97 -38.16
N PRO A 400 8.34 24.96 -37.26
CA PRO A 400 9.68 24.54 -37.61
C PRO A 400 9.71 23.01 -37.56
N GLN A 401 9.81 22.37 -38.72
CA GLN A 401 9.98 20.92 -38.82
C GLN A 401 10.92 20.38 -37.74
N ALA A 402 10.40 19.41 -36.99
CA ALA A 402 11.06 18.68 -35.94
C ALA A 402 12.42 18.16 -36.39
N ARG A 403 13.51 18.81 -35.97
CA ARG A 403 14.87 18.33 -36.27
C ARG A 403 15.04 16.92 -35.72
N GLY A 404 15.23 15.96 -36.63
CA GLY A 404 15.61 14.58 -36.40
C GLY A 404 14.48 13.60 -36.04
N VAL A 405 13.20 13.95 -36.24
CA VAL A 405 12.13 12.94 -36.20
C VAL A 405 12.30 12.05 -37.44
N PRO A 406 12.37 10.71 -37.31
CA PRO A 406 12.49 9.83 -38.46
C PRO A 406 11.27 9.88 -39.38
N ASP A 407 11.48 9.54 -40.65
CA ASP A 407 10.43 9.51 -41.66
C ASP A 407 9.30 8.54 -41.27
N GLY A 408 8.07 8.90 -41.64
CA GLY A 408 6.87 8.10 -41.38
C GLY A 408 6.21 8.31 -40.01
N PHE A 409 6.76 9.19 -39.16
CA PHE A 409 6.18 9.60 -37.88
C PHE A 409 5.38 10.91 -37.99
N GLU A 410 4.15 10.89 -37.50
CA GLU A 410 3.22 12.04 -37.51
C GLU A 410 2.94 12.52 -36.08
N PRO A 411 2.89 13.85 -35.83
CA PRO A 411 2.66 14.39 -34.50
C PRO A 411 1.23 14.10 -34.02
N VAL A 412 1.10 13.72 -32.75
CA VAL A 412 -0.22 13.51 -32.12
C VAL A 412 -0.80 14.85 -31.69
N ILE A 413 -1.62 15.46 -32.54
CA ILE A 413 -2.30 16.74 -32.25
C ILE A 413 -3.48 16.51 -31.29
N GLY A 414 -3.52 17.28 -30.20
CA GLY A 414 -4.67 17.29 -29.28
C GLY A 414 -4.63 16.23 -28.16
N ALA A 415 -3.45 15.86 -27.69
CA ALA A 415 -3.29 15.02 -26.50
C ALA A 415 -4.11 15.58 -25.30
N LYS A 416 -5.03 14.77 -24.77
CA LYS A 416 -5.89 15.13 -23.63
C LYS A 416 -5.33 14.56 -22.32
N GLY A 417 -5.62 15.24 -21.21
CA GLY A 417 -5.25 14.76 -19.88
C GLY A 417 -3.74 14.77 -19.64
N PHE A 418 -3.24 13.72 -19.00
CA PHE A 418 -1.87 13.65 -18.48
C PHE A 418 -0.78 13.58 -19.57
N MET A 419 -1.14 13.18 -20.80
CA MET A 419 -0.23 13.11 -21.95
C MET A 419 0.35 14.48 -22.37
N ARG A 420 -0.27 15.60 -21.96
CA ARG A 420 0.25 16.95 -22.22
C ARG A 420 1.58 17.24 -21.51
N PHE A 421 1.87 16.54 -20.40
CA PHE A 421 3.08 16.76 -19.58
C PHE A 421 4.34 16.09 -20.15
N CYS A 422 4.24 15.42 -21.29
CA CYS A 422 5.27 14.52 -21.79
C CYS A 422 5.89 15.00 -23.11
N GLY A 423 5.64 16.27 -23.47
CA GLY A 423 6.06 16.85 -24.74
C GLY A 423 5.26 16.35 -25.95
N GLU A 424 5.84 16.59 -27.13
CA GLU A 424 5.28 16.13 -28.41
C GLU A 424 5.60 14.65 -28.64
N PHE A 425 4.57 13.85 -28.83
CA PHE A 425 4.67 12.46 -29.27
C PHE A 425 4.34 12.33 -30.74
N TYR A 426 4.91 11.30 -31.34
CA TYR A 426 4.71 10.97 -32.74
C TYR A 426 4.25 9.53 -32.88
N LEU A 427 3.37 9.27 -33.84
CA LEU A 427 2.94 7.92 -34.21
C LEU A 427 3.38 7.61 -35.62
N HIS A 428 3.90 6.40 -35.81
CA HIS A 428 4.21 5.96 -37.16
C HIS A 428 2.91 5.73 -37.95
N ALA A 429 2.83 6.22 -39.19
CA ALA A 429 1.64 6.11 -40.03
C ALA A 429 1.22 4.63 -40.20
N GLU A 430 2.18 3.78 -40.59
CA GLU A 430 1.91 2.39 -40.97
C GLU A 430 2.20 1.35 -39.87
N ARG A 431 3.00 1.68 -38.86
CA ARG A 431 3.48 0.74 -37.84
C ARG A 431 2.91 1.08 -36.46
N PRO A 432 2.66 0.10 -35.58
CA PRO A 432 2.18 0.34 -34.22
C PRO A 432 3.33 0.78 -33.30
N VAL A 433 4.02 1.85 -33.69
CA VAL A 433 5.20 2.38 -33.02
C VAL A 433 4.93 3.82 -32.61
N MET A 434 5.25 4.14 -31.35
CA MET A 434 5.20 5.49 -30.81
C MET A 434 6.63 6.02 -30.65
N GLY A 435 6.88 7.23 -31.13
CA GLY A 435 8.16 7.90 -31.08
C GLY A 435 8.12 9.13 -30.18
N VAL A 436 9.20 9.38 -29.44
CA VAL A 436 9.39 10.61 -28.67
C VAL A 436 10.83 11.08 -28.72
N ARG A 437 11.01 12.41 -28.78
CA ARG A 437 12.30 13.04 -28.53
C ARG A 437 12.44 13.31 -27.04
N ILE A 438 13.53 12.86 -26.44
CA ILE A 438 13.76 13.10 -25.01
C ILE A 438 14.21 14.54 -24.77
N ALA A 439 13.38 15.30 -24.07
CA ALA A 439 13.66 16.66 -23.64
C ALA A 439 14.31 16.67 -22.24
N HIS A 440 14.90 17.81 -21.85
CA HIS A 440 15.55 17.95 -20.54
C HIS A 440 14.57 17.75 -19.37
N GLU A 441 13.29 18.12 -19.56
CA GLU A 441 12.23 17.91 -18.57
C GLU A 441 11.89 16.43 -18.31
N HIS A 442 12.30 15.52 -19.19
CA HIS A 442 12.11 14.08 -19.01
C HIS A 442 13.22 13.44 -18.17
N LEU A 443 14.29 14.17 -17.84
CA LEU A 443 15.46 13.65 -17.14
C LEU A 443 15.31 13.72 -15.62
N ASN A 444 15.92 12.76 -14.93
CA ASN A 444 16.09 12.78 -13.48
C ASN A 444 17.34 13.60 -13.08
N ALA A 445 17.61 13.68 -11.78
CA ALA A 445 18.70 14.48 -11.22
C ALA A 445 20.12 14.04 -11.65
N ILE A 446 20.28 12.85 -12.25
CA ILE A 446 21.56 12.35 -12.78
C ILE A 446 21.65 12.40 -14.31
N GLY A 447 20.71 13.11 -14.98
CA GLY A 447 20.79 13.37 -16.42
C GLY A 447 20.35 12.22 -17.32
N ILE A 448 19.58 11.26 -16.82
CA ILE A 448 18.96 10.18 -17.61
C ILE A 448 17.44 10.25 -17.53
N ALA A 449 16.73 9.76 -18.55
CA ALA A 449 15.28 9.76 -18.59
C ALA A 449 14.69 9.07 -17.35
N HIS A 450 13.71 9.73 -16.74
CA HIS A 450 13.05 9.24 -15.54
C HIS A 450 12.36 7.89 -15.82
N GLY A 451 12.57 6.89 -14.96
CA GLY A 451 12.02 5.55 -15.18
C GLY A 451 10.50 5.54 -15.33
N GLY A 452 9.79 6.35 -14.54
CA GLY A 452 8.34 6.50 -14.66
C GLY A 452 7.88 7.10 -15.99
N PHE A 453 8.67 7.98 -16.60
CA PHE A 453 8.37 8.50 -17.94
C PHE A 453 8.49 7.39 -18.99
N MET A 454 9.56 6.59 -18.92
CA MET A 454 9.79 5.47 -19.84
C MET A 454 8.71 4.38 -19.71
N ALA A 455 8.30 4.04 -18.48
CA ALA A 455 7.21 3.08 -18.26
C ALA A 455 5.87 3.58 -18.82
N MET A 456 5.59 4.87 -18.67
CA MET A 456 4.41 5.50 -19.23
C MET A 456 4.42 5.55 -20.75
N LEU A 457 5.59 5.79 -21.38
CA LEU A 457 5.72 5.70 -22.83
C LEU A 457 5.34 4.29 -23.34
N ALA A 458 5.79 3.24 -22.65
CA ALA A 458 5.37 1.87 -22.97
C ALA A 458 3.86 1.66 -22.79
N ASP A 459 3.27 2.16 -21.71
CA ASP A 459 1.83 2.04 -21.43
C ASP A 459 0.97 2.75 -22.49
N SER A 460 1.36 3.96 -22.88
CA SER A 460 0.71 4.72 -23.96
C SER A 460 0.86 4.03 -25.31
N ALA A 461 2.04 3.45 -25.61
CA ALA A 461 2.25 2.67 -26.82
C ALA A 461 1.34 1.43 -26.87
N PHE A 462 1.15 0.74 -25.74
CA PHE A 462 0.16 -0.34 -25.64
C PHE A 462 -1.24 0.16 -25.97
N GLY A 463 -1.65 1.29 -25.39
CA GLY A 463 -2.94 1.92 -25.70
C GLY A 463 -3.15 2.15 -27.20
N VAL A 464 -2.13 2.64 -27.91
CA VAL A 464 -2.19 2.86 -29.36
C VAL A 464 -2.38 1.57 -30.14
N VAL A 465 -1.63 0.52 -29.81
CA VAL A 465 -1.77 -0.78 -30.49
C VAL A 465 -3.16 -1.37 -30.26
N MET A 466 -3.63 -1.30 -29.03
CA MET A 466 -4.93 -1.82 -28.64
C MET A 466 -6.07 -1.07 -29.33
N VAL A 467 -6.00 0.27 -29.42
CA VAL A 467 -6.98 1.08 -30.16
C VAL A 467 -6.91 0.80 -31.66
N ARG A 468 -5.72 0.71 -32.27
CA ARG A 468 -5.60 0.39 -33.70
C ARG A 468 -6.11 -1.02 -34.03
N ARG A 469 -5.88 -2.00 -33.15
CA ARG A 469 -6.24 -3.40 -33.35
C ARG A 469 -7.72 -3.68 -33.10
N PHE A 470 -8.31 -3.02 -32.10
CA PHE A 470 -9.66 -3.34 -31.60
C PHE A 470 -10.67 -2.19 -31.71
N GLY A 471 -10.28 -1.02 -32.22
CA GLY A 471 -11.16 0.14 -32.37
C GLY A 471 -11.36 0.92 -31.07
N THR A 472 -12.58 1.39 -30.81
CA THR A 472 -12.96 2.31 -29.71
C THR A 472 -12.92 1.70 -28.30
N LEU A 473 -12.34 0.52 -28.12
CA LEU A 473 -12.13 -0.04 -26.77
C LEU A 473 -11.26 0.91 -25.95
N GLN A 474 -11.58 1.05 -24.65
CA GLN A 474 -10.71 1.72 -23.68
C GLN A 474 -9.91 0.65 -22.94
N PRO A 475 -8.78 0.18 -23.52
CA PRO A 475 -7.95 -0.83 -22.88
C PRO A 475 -7.50 -0.30 -21.52
N ARG A 476 -7.63 -1.13 -20.48
CA ARG A 476 -7.11 -0.82 -19.15
C ARG A 476 -5.97 -1.75 -18.82
N THR A 477 -4.84 -1.16 -18.47
CA THR A 477 -3.68 -1.88 -17.95
C THR A 477 -4.06 -2.50 -16.60
N LEU A 478 -4.11 -3.83 -16.54
CA LEU A 478 -4.32 -4.57 -15.29
C LEU A 478 -3.00 -4.74 -14.55
N HIS A 479 -1.91 -4.93 -15.30
CA HIS A 479 -0.57 -5.13 -14.78
C HIS A 479 0.46 -4.67 -15.81
N LEU A 480 1.51 -4.02 -15.33
CA LEU A 480 2.66 -3.59 -16.13
C LEU A 480 3.94 -3.91 -15.35
N SER A 481 4.78 -4.78 -15.90
CA SER A 481 6.14 -5.01 -15.41
C SER A 481 7.14 -4.40 -16.38
N VAL A 482 8.18 -3.77 -15.87
CA VAL A 482 9.22 -3.10 -16.65
C VAL A 482 10.61 -3.51 -16.18
N ASP A 483 11.49 -3.78 -17.15
CA ASP A 483 12.92 -4.01 -16.95
C ASP A 483 13.69 -2.87 -17.64
N TYR A 484 14.41 -2.07 -16.86
CA TYR A 484 15.24 -0.98 -17.37
C TYR A 484 16.62 -1.54 -17.76
N LEU A 485 16.95 -1.48 -19.04
CA LEU A 485 18.11 -2.16 -19.62
C LEU A 485 19.25 -1.22 -20.00
N GLY A 486 18.98 0.09 -20.09
CA GLY A 486 20.06 1.07 -20.26
C GLY A 486 19.58 2.52 -20.21
N PRO A 487 20.51 3.46 -20.02
CA PRO A 487 20.17 4.88 -19.89
C PRO A 487 19.62 5.45 -21.20
N VAL A 488 18.85 6.52 -21.08
CA VAL A 488 18.36 7.33 -22.20
C VAL A 488 18.62 8.78 -21.85
N HIS A 489 19.15 9.55 -22.78
CA HIS A 489 19.66 10.90 -22.55
C HIS A 489 18.85 11.97 -23.29
N ALA A 490 19.04 13.24 -22.91
CA ALA A 490 18.46 14.35 -23.66
C ALA A 490 18.89 14.31 -25.12
N GLY A 491 17.94 14.52 -26.03
CA GLY A 491 18.16 14.50 -27.48
C GLY A 491 17.95 13.12 -28.12
N ASP A 492 17.96 12.04 -27.33
CA ASP A 492 17.71 10.70 -27.86
C ASP A 492 16.34 10.63 -28.54
N TRP A 493 16.30 9.99 -29.70
CA TRP A 493 15.05 9.53 -30.30
C TRP A 493 14.74 8.14 -29.74
N VAL A 494 13.52 7.99 -29.23
CA VAL A 494 13.08 6.79 -28.55
C VAL A 494 11.85 6.24 -29.24
N GLU A 495 11.86 4.95 -29.57
CA GLU A 495 10.75 4.24 -30.21
C GLU A 495 10.21 3.14 -29.31
N ALA A 496 8.91 3.15 -29.05
CA ALA A 496 8.21 2.09 -28.34
C ALA A 496 7.58 1.12 -29.35
N HIS A 497 8.16 -0.08 -29.44
CA HIS A 497 7.71 -1.16 -30.32
C HIS A 497 6.89 -2.17 -29.52
N VAL A 498 5.63 -2.33 -29.90
CA VAL A 498 4.71 -3.21 -29.18
C VAL A 498 4.41 -4.47 -29.99
N ASP A 499 4.59 -5.62 -29.34
CA ASP A 499 4.35 -6.96 -29.85
C ASP A 499 3.20 -7.61 -29.05
N MET A 500 2.18 -8.13 -29.73
CA MET A 500 1.09 -8.89 -29.11
C MET A 500 1.52 -10.35 -28.91
N LEU A 501 1.60 -10.81 -27.66
CA LEU A 501 2.02 -12.17 -27.34
C LEU A 501 0.88 -13.18 -27.35
N LYS A 502 -0.23 -12.86 -26.68
CA LYS A 502 -1.38 -13.78 -26.53
C LYS A 502 -2.67 -12.99 -26.33
N GLN A 503 -3.71 -13.37 -27.06
CA GLN A 503 -5.04 -12.76 -26.95
C GLN A 503 -6.06 -13.77 -26.42
N GLY A 504 -6.76 -13.40 -25.33
CA GLY A 504 -7.95 -14.08 -24.82
C GLY A 504 -9.23 -13.26 -25.07
N ARG A 505 -10.37 -13.77 -24.60
CA ARG A 505 -11.70 -13.17 -24.86
C ARG A 505 -11.92 -11.81 -24.20
N ARG A 506 -11.24 -11.53 -23.08
CA ARG A 506 -11.35 -10.30 -22.28
C ARG A 506 -10.00 -9.74 -21.84
N VAL A 507 -8.90 -10.42 -22.18
CA VAL A 507 -7.55 -10.04 -21.74
C VAL A 507 -6.55 -10.23 -22.88
N ALA A 508 -5.59 -9.32 -23.01
CA ALA A 508 -4.48 -9.40 -23.95
C ALA A 508 -3.13 -9.26 -23.22
N ASN A 509 -2.16 -10.11 -23.57
CA ASN A 509 -0.77 -9.99 -23.15
C ASN A 509 0.04 -9.34 -24.27
N VAL A 510 0.74 -8.27 -23.93
CA VAL A 510 1.57 -7.47 -24.85
C VAL A 510 2.96 -7.30 -24.27
N ASN A 511 3.95 -7.22 -25.15
CA ASN A 511 5.29 -6.76 -24.82
C ASN A 511 5.58 -5.45 -25.53
N CYS A 512 6.34 -4.57 -24.89
CA CYS A 512 6.87 -3.37 -25.48
C CYS A 512 8.38 -3.35 -25.30
N ARG A 513 9.11 -3.06 -26.37
CA ARG A 513 10.53 -2.71 -26.31
C ARG A 513 10.67 -1.24 -26.62
N ILE A 514 11.24 -0.50 -25.69
CA ILE A 514 11.65 0.87 -25.93
C ILE A 514 13.09 0.87 -26.43
N MET A 515 13.27 1.39 -27.63
CA MET A 515 14.51 1.37 -28.40
C MET A 515 15.10 2.77 -28.49
N VAL A 516 16.43 2.86 -28.39
CA VAL A 516 17.24 4.03 -28.75
C VAL A 516 18.22 3.57 -29.83
N GLY A 517 17.91 3.87 -31.09
CA GLY A 517 18.56 3.20 -32.22
C GLY A 517 18.38 1.69 -32.12
N ASP A 518 19.48 0.93 -32.24
CA ASP A 518 19.45 -0.54 -32.18
C ASP A 518 19.47 -1.12 -30.75
N ARG A 519 19.55 -0.26 -29.72
CA ARG A 519 19.64 -0.69 -28.32
C ARG A 519 18.28 -0.66 -27.63
N THR A 520 17.93 -1.74 -26.95
CA THR A 520 16.78 -1.75 -26.04
C THR A 520 17.13 -1.04 -24.73
N ALA A 521 16.41 0.03 -24.41
CA ALA A 521 16.55 0.77 -23.16
C ALA A 521 15.57 0.29 -22.09
N LEU A 522 14.40 -0.21 -22.48
CA LEU A 522 13.40 -0.76 -21.57
C LEU A 522 12.64 -1.90 -22.25
N HIS A 523 12.38 -2.97 -21.51
CA HIS A 523 11.41 -3.99 -21.87
C HIS A 523 10.21 -3.91 -20.92
N ALA A 524 9.00 -3.90 -21.45
CA ALA A 524 7.78 -3.92 -20.66
C ALA A 524 6.91 -5.10 -21.08
N ALA A 525 6.27 -5.75 -20.12
CA ALA A 525 5.22 -6.73 -20.35
C ALA A 525 3.94 -6.25 -19.67
N GLY A 526 2.84 -6.26 -20.41
CA GLY A 526 1.55 -5.74 -19.98
C GLY A 526 0.42 -6.75 -20.15
N VAL A 527 -0.49 -6.77 -19.18
CA VAL A 527 -1.76 -7.50 -19.25
C VAL A 527 -2.89 -6.48 -19.32
N PHE A 528 -3.70 -6.54 -20.37
CA PHE A 528 -4.74 -5.55 -20.66
C PHE A 528 -6.13 -6.16 -20.64
N TYR A 529 -7.08 -5.47 -20.03
CA TYR A 529 -8.49 -5.80 -20.16
C TYR A 529 -9.08 -5.23 -21.45
N LEU A 530 -9.77 -6.08 -22.20
CA LEU A 530 -10.51 -5.76 -23.42
C LEU A 530 -12.00 -5.65 -23.09
N GLY A 531 -12.49 -4.44 -22.79
CA GLY A 531 -13.93 -4.22 -22.54
C GLY A 531 -14.37 -2.77 -22.72
N ASN A 532 -15.68 -2.57 -22.85
CA ASN A 532 -16.29 -1.25 -23.03
C ASN A 532 -16.33 -0.46 -21.71
N SER A 533 -16.33 0.87 -21.81
CA SER A 533 -16.20 1.88 -20.74
C SER A 533 -17.21 1.84 -19.59
N ASP A 534 -18.21 0.95 -19.64
CA ASP A 534 -19.47 1.15 -18.91
C ASP A 534 -19.56 0.32 -17.63
N GLY A 535 -18.55 -0.51 -17.33
CA GLY A 535 -18.39 -1.18 -16.03
C GLY A 535 -19.53 -2.12 -15.59
N ARG A 536 -20.52 -2.41 -16.43
CA ARG A 536 -21.60 -3.36 -16.14
C ARG A 536 -21.16 -4.78 -16.52
N PRO A 537 -21.39 -5.80 -15.67
CA PRO A 537 -21.29 -7.18 -16.10
C PRO A 537 -22.36 -7.43 -17.17
N ASP A 538 -21.98 -7.99 -18.32
CA ASP A 538 -22.93 -8.49 -19.31
C ASP A 538 -23.94 -9.40 -18.60
N ARG A 539 -25.24 -9.08 -18.72
CA ARG A 539 -26.31 -9.99 -18.33
C ARG A 539 -26.06 -11.29 -19.08
N ILE A 540 -25.81 -12.36 -18.32
CA ILE A 540 -25.90 -13.73 -18.82
C ILE A 540 -27.30 -13.86 -19.41
N ALA A 541 -27.39 -13.98 -20.73
CA ALA A 541 -28.60 -14.43 -21.37
C ALA A 541 -28.84 -15.85 -20.86
N SER A 542 -29.88 -15.99 -20.03
CA SER A 542 -30.46 -17.25 -19.62
C SER A 542 -30.68 -18.14 -20.85
N VAL A 543 -29.95 -19.24 -20.94
CA VAL A 543 -30.32 -20.32 -21.84
C VAL A 543 -31.40 -21.13 -21.12
N SER A 544 -32.64 -20.98 -21.57
CA SER A 544 -33.75 -21.84 -21.19
C SER A 544 -33.60 -23.19 -21.92
N PRO A 545 -33.94 -24.33 -21.29
CA PRO A 545 -33.83 -25.65 -21.91
C PRO A 545 -35.04 -25.93 -22.82
N LEU A 546 -34.78 -26.24 -24.09
CA LEU A 546 -35.69 -26.91 -25.03
C LEU A 546 -34.83 -27.90 -25.81
N GLU A 547 -34.86 -29.18 -25.44
CA GLU A 547 -35.71 -30.20 -26.06
C GLU A 547 -35.51 -30.36 -27.58
N GLY A 548 -35.00 -31.54 -27.97
CA GLY A 548 -35.57 -32.27 -29.10
C GLY A 548 -34.81 -32.30 -30.42
N ARG A 549 -34.34 -33.52 -30.73
CA ARG A 549 -34.15 -34.17 -32.06
C ARG A 549 -32.81 -34.01 -32.80
N ALA A 550 -32.09 -35.13 -32.84
CA ALA A 550 -31.27 -35.54 -33.99
C ALA A 550 -32.16 -35.75 -35.24
N PRO A 551 -31.63 -35.48 -36.45
CA PRO A 551 -31.06 -36.53 -37.31
C PRO A 551 -29.83 -36.02 -38.10
N SER A 552 -28.94 -36.78 -38.74
CA SER A 552 -28.76 -38.20 -39.07
C SER A 552 -27.26 -38.43 -39.28
#